data_AF-A0A7C7MIL5-F1
#
_entry.id   AF-A0A7C7MIL5-F1
#
_cell.length_a   1.000
_cell.length_b   1.000
_cell.length_c   1.000
_cell.angle_alpha   90.00
_cell.angle_beta   90.00
_cell.angle_gamma   90.00
#
_symmetry.space_group_name_H-M   'P 1'
#
loop_
_entity.id
_entity.type
_entity.pdbx_description
1 polymer ?
#
loop_
_entity_poly.entity_id
_entity_poly.type
_entity_poly.pdbx_seq_one_letter_code
_entity_poly.pdbx_strand_id
1 'polypeptide(L)'
;MMKKVLFLLVFTIILIGCSKDDGNLEGQNENSEQEFVSEGSFALRATLENIKDVEQLGKSLQNDEQLCFQFEYPITLEYNNNTTISVASYSDLLDLLLNETTTTHIVAIAFPFEVNQENMISTISNEAEFQSLVSDCGYDMFSFDDVVAITDECFNVNYPISVFVNDESYTFNSESEAQSFFLSYDEEIDALGFDYPFSVTLVDDGTEVIIDDDYELVYLVEETCGIE
;
A
#
# COMPACT_ATOMS: atom_id res chain seq x y z
N MET A 1 64.26 -25.52 0.35
CA MET A 1 65.65 -25.02 0.31
C MET A 1 65.61 -23.51 0.25
N MET A 2 66.37 -22.84 1.12
CA MET A 2 66.73 -21.41 1.13
C MET A 2 65.63 -20.35 1.39
N LYS A 3 65.51 -19.98 2.67
CA LYS A 3 65.20 -18.61 3.11
C LYS A 3 66.33 -17.67 2.64
N LYS A 4 65.99 -16.52 2.07
CA LYS A 4 66.84 -15.32 2.14
C LYS A 4 66.00 -14.10 2.49
N VAL A 5 66.42 -13.51 3.60
CA VAL A 5 65.96 -12.30 4.27
C VAL A 5 66.47 -11.07 3.53
N LEU A 6 65.62 -10.06 3.25
CA LEU A 6 65.98 -8.66 2.96
C LEU A 6 64.67 -7.88 2.64
N PHE A 7 64.35 -6.66 3.11
CA PHE A 7 65.03 -5.66 3.92
C PHE A 7 63.95 -4.97 4.77
N LEU A 8 64.29 -4.75 6.04
CA LEU A 8 63.55 -4.02 7.05
C LEU A 8 63.75 -2.52 6.77
N LEU A 9 62.71 -1.76 6.43
CA LEU A 9 62.76 -0.30 6.49
C LEU A 9 61.77 0.17 7.54
N VAL A 10 62.31 0.24 8.75
CA VAL A 10 61.74 0.86 9.94
C VAL A 10 61.60 2.35 9.64
N PHE A 11 60.37 2.84 9.55
CA PHE A 11 60.07 4.26 9.72
C PHE A 11 59.24 4.39 11.00
N THR A 12 59.94 4.57 12.10
CA THR A 12 59.39 5.05 13.37
C THR A 12 60.09 6.37 13.61
N ILE A 13 59.38 7.50 13.70
CA ILE A 13 59.07 8.25 14.94
C ILE A 13 58.68 9.67 14.44
N ILE A 14 57.73 10.46 14.96
CA ILE A 14 56.76 10.40 16.06
C ILE A 14 55.83 11.62 15.87
N LEU A 15 54.54 11.40 16.16
CA LEU A 15 53.54 12.24 16.86
C LEU A 15 53.49 13.76 16.65
N ILE A 16 52.35 14.21 16.11
CA ILE A 16 51.40 15.17 16.74
C ILE A 16 50.02 14.69 16.22
N GLY A 17 48.99 14.34 16.98
CA GLY A 17 48.56 14.76 18.30
C GLY A 17 47.11 15.23 18.19
N CYS A 18 46.15 14.30 18.04
CA CYS A 18 44.75 14.55 18.39
C CYS A 18 44.35 13.53 19.45
N SER A 19 43.91 14.07 20.59
CA SER A 19 43.55 13.37 21.81
C SER A 19 42.51 12.30 21.55
N LYS A 20 42.76 11.08 22.01
CA LYS A 20 41.67 10.15 22.33
C LYS A 20 41.10 10.58 23.68
N ASP A 21 39.80 10.80 23.71
CA ASP A 21 39.00 10.40 24.86
C ASP A 21 38.11 9.25 24.38
N ASP A 22 38.02 8.22 25.21
CA ASP A 22 37.53 6.88 24.86
C ASP A 22 36.00 6.82 24.84
N GLY A 23 35.42 6.14 23.84
CA GLY A 23 33.98 5.91 23.84
C GLY A 23 33.44 5.26 22.57
N ASN A 24 33.33 3.94 22.62
CA ASN A 24 32.40 3.07 21.90
C ASN A 24 32.49 2.95 20.37
N LEU A 25 32.75 1.71 19.93
CA LEU A 25 32.36 1.20 18.63
C LEU A 25 30.83 1.09 18.65
N GLU A 26 30.13 2.10 18.14
CA GLU A 26 28.71 1.96 17.83
C GLU A 26 28.55 1.66 16.35
N GLY A 27 27.73 0.64 16.12
CA GLY A 27 27.49 0.02 14.83
C GLY A 27 27.04 1.05 13.81
N GLN A 28 27.33 0.73 12.56
CA GLN A 28 26.59 1.32 11.46
C GLN A 28 25.12 0.97 11.70
N ASN A 29 24.34 2.00 12.07
CA ASN A 29 22.89 1.94 12.07
C ASN A 29 22.50 1.70 10.62
N GLU A 30 22.13 0.47 10.28
CA GLU A 30 21.29 0.21 9.12
C GLU A 30 19.94 0.85 9.45
N ASN A 31 19.77 2.09 9.01
CA ASN A 31 18.45 2.70 8.93
C ASN A 31 17.71 1.87 7.87
N SER A 32 16.91 0.90 8.29
CA SER A 32 15.89 0.32 7.43
C SER A 32 14.90 1.45 7.14
N GLU A 33 15.11 2.16 6.04
CA GLU A 33 14.16 3.15 5.56
C GLU A 33 12.84 2.42 5.33
N GLN A 34 11.82 2.77 6.13
CA GLN A 34 10.45 2.32 5.88
C GLN A 34 10.05 2.82 4.51
N GLU A 35 9.67 1.90 3.64
CA GLU A 35 9.32 2.19 2.26
C GLU A 35 7.80 2.32 2.17
N PHE A 36 7.33 3.46 1.70
CA PHE A 36 5.96 3.61 1.23
C PHE A 36 5.99 3.37 -0.27
N VAL A 37 5.08 2.53 -0.78
CA VAL A 37 4.86 2.43 -2.22
C VAL A 37 4.27 3.78 -2.66
N SER A 38 4.95 4.45 -3.59
CA SER A 38 4.69 5.84 -3.95
C SER A 38 3.38 6.10 -4.71
N GLU A 39 2.55 5.06 -4.90
CA GLU A 39 1.42 5.04 -5.83
C GLU A 39 0.10 4.62 -5.16
N GLY A 40 0.08 4.55 -3.82
CA GLY A 40 -1.07 4.05 -3.05
C GLY A 40 -1.01 2.55 -2.81
N SER A 41 -1.90 2.03 -1.97
CA SER A 41 -2.00 0.60 -1.65
C SER A 41 -3.45 0.14 -1.78
N PHE A 42 -3.72 -0.58 -2.87
CA PHE A 42 -5.04 -1.14 -3.14
C PHE A 42 -5.42 -2.17 -2.06
N ALA A 43 -4.46 -3.00 -1.63
CA ALA A 43 -4.65 -3.94 -0.52
C ALA A 43 -5.04 -3.23 0.78
N LEU A 44 -4.40 -2.09 1.08
CA LEU A 44 -4.74 -1.29 2.25
C LEU A 44 -6.17 -0.78 2.13
N ARG A 45 -6.54 -0.17 1.00
CA ARG A 45 -7.87 0.39 0.83
C ARG A 45 -8.95 -0.69 0.97
N ALA A 46 -8.78 -1.84 0.31
CA ALA A 46 -9.68 -2.98 0.45
C ALA A 46 -9.81 -3.46 1.91
N THR A 47 -8.69 -3.55 2.64
CA THR A 47 -8.68 -3.90 4.06
C THR A 47 -9.45 -2.87 4.91
N LEU A 48 -9.24 -1.58 4.65
CA LEU A 48 -9.88 -0.50 5.38
C LEU A 48 -11.40 -0.49 5.14
N GLU A 49 -11.87 -0.68 3.91
CA GLU A 49 -13.31 -0.76 3.64
C GLU A 49 -13.95 -1.98 4.31
N ASN A 50 -13.28 -3.14 4.29
CA ASN A 50 -13.77 -4.31 5.02
C ASN A 50 -13.91 -4.04 6.54
N ILE A 51 -12.98 -3.27 7.13
CA ILE A 51 -13.07 -2.84 8.53
C ILE A 51 -14.29 -1.93 8.76
N LYS A 52 -14.60 -1.00 7.84
CA LYS A 52 -15.80 -0.15 7.93
C LYS A 52 -17.08 -1.00 7.89
N ASP A 53 -17.17 -1.94 6.97
CA ASP A 53 -18.36 -2.80 6.82
C ASP A 53 -18.67 -3.61 8.08
N VAL A 54 -17.64 -4.18 8.70
CA VAL A 54 -17.78 -4.93 9.96
C VAL A 54 -18.32 -4.03 11.08
N GLU A 55 -17.93 -2.76 11.11
CA GLU A 55 -18.43 -1.77 12.07
C GLU A 55 -19.90 -1.43 11.82
N GLN A 56 -20.26 -1.10 10.57
CA GLN A 56 -21.63 -0.70 10.20
C GLN A 56 -22.66 -1.82 10.46
N LEU A 57 -22.24 -3.09 10.40
CA LEU A 57 -23.06 -4.24 10.75
C LEU A 57 -23.34 -4.40 12.26
N GLY A 58 -22.88 -3.47 13.11
CA GLY A 58 -23.17 -3.44 14.54
C GLY A 58 -22.54 -4.59 15.32
N LYS A 59 -21.52 -5.25 14.76
CA LYS A 59 -20.80 -6.36 15.40
C LYS A 59 -19.74 -5.79 16.34
N SER A 60 -20.11 -5.66 17.62
CA SER A 60 -19.28 -5.33 18.81
C SER A 60 -17.82 -4.83 18.62
N LEU A 61 -17.68 -3.55 18.24
CA LEU A 61 -16.90 -2.43 18.83
C LEU A 61 -15.55 -2.58 19.57
N GLN A 62 -14.93 -3.74 19.74
CA GLN A 62 -13.68 -3.82 20.54
C GLN A 62 -12.69 -4.90 20.10
N ASN A 63 -13.02 -5.73 19.11
CA ASN A 63 -12.07 -6.73 18.65
C ASN A 63 -12.08 -6.90 17.13
N ASP A 64 -10.90 -7.20 16.64
CA ASP A 64 -10.54 -7.58 15.28
C ASP A 64 -10.62 -9.10 15.09
N GLU A 65 -11.24 -9.84 16.01
CA GLU A 65 -11.38 -11.31 15.96
C GLU A 65 -12.28 -11.79 14.79
N GLN A 66 -12.99 -10.87 14.14
CA GLN A 66 -13.83 -11.17 12.97
C GLN A 66 -13.11 -10.92 11.65
N LEU A 67 -11.95 -10.24 11.69
CA LEU A 67 -11.12 -10.05 10.53
C LEU A 67 -10.35 -11.33 10.25
N CYS A 68 -10.10 -11.60 8.98
CA CYS A 68 -9.25 -12.68 8.49
C CYS A 68 -7.81 -12.59 9.04
N PHE A 69 -7.31 -11.38 9.26
CA PHE A 69 -6.05 -11.11 9.93
C PHE A 69 -6.13 -9.85 10.78
N GLN A 70 -5.16 -9.68 11.67
CA GLN A 70 -5.03 -8.54 12.57
C GLN A 70 -3.68 -7.87 12.34
N PHE A 71 -3.60 -6.55 12.34
CA PHE A 71 -2.30 -5.87 12.33
C PHE A 71 -1.59 -6.07 13.67
N GLU A 72 -0.30 -6.38 13.63
CA GLU A 72 0.57 -6.28 14.80
C GLU A 72 1.03 -4.84 14.95
N TYR A 73 0.44 -4.14 15.92
CA TYR A 73 0.70 -2.72 16.16
C TYR A 73 2.05 -2.48 16.85
N PRO A 74 2.72 -1.34 16.59
CA PRO A 74 2.24 -0.22 15.78
C PRO A 74 2.46 -0.41 14.27
N ILE A 75 1.56 0.16 13.47
CA ILE A 75 1.72 0.33 12.01
C ILE A 75 1.95 1.81 11.70
N THR A 76 2.58 2.11 10.56
CA THR A 76 2.73 3.48 10.06
C THR A 76 1.89 3.64 8.80
N LEU A 77 1.02 4.65 8.80
CA LEU A 77 0.17 5.02 7.66
C LEU A 77 0.61 6.38 7.09
N GLU A 78 0.30 6.62 5.84
CA GLU A 78 0.46 7.91 5.16
C GLU A 78 -0.90 8.45 4.73
N TYR A 79 -1.13 9.75 4.93
CA TYR A 79 -2.28 10.48 4.42
C TYR A 79 -2.03 11.03 3.02
N ASN A 80 -3.09 11.37 2.29
CA ASN A 80 -3.09 12.02 0.97
C ASN A 80 -2.33 13.36 0.87
N ASN A 81 -1.81 13.88 1.99
CA ASN A 81 -0.94 15.07 2.04
C ASN A 81 0.54 14.73 2.35
N ASN A 82 0.90 13.45 2.25
CA ASN A 82 2.22 12.86 2.49
C ASN A 82 2.69 13.00 3.95
N THR A 83 1.78 13.27 4.88
CA THR A 83 2.08 13.20 6.31
C THR A 83 1.86 11.79 6.81
N THR A 84 2.76 11.33 7.68
CA THR A 84 2.69 9.98 8.23
C THR A 84 2.21 9.99 9.68
N ILE A 85 1.56 8.91 10.09
CA ILE A 85 1.07 8.68 11.44
C ILE A 85 1.41 7.26 11.90
N SER A 86 1.86 7.13 13.15
CA SER A 86 2.00 5.83 13.79
C SER A 86 0.71 5.51 14.54
N VAL A 87 0.08 4.40 14.17
CA VAL A 87 -1.16 3.90 14.76
C VAL A 87 -0.81 2.83 15.78
N ALA A 88 -1.24 3.00 17.03
CA ALA A 88 -0.78 2.15 18.13
C ALA A 88 -1.74 1.01 18.49
N SER A 89 -2.97 1.01 17.95
CA SER A 89 -3.98 0.00 18.23
C SER A 89 -5.09 -0.02 17.16
N TYR A 90 -5.87 -1.11 17.15
CA TYR A 90 -7.08 -1.22 16.32
C TYR A 90 -8.11 -0.12 16.61
N SER A 91 -8.26 0.29 17.87
CA SER A 91 -9.15 1.39 18.23
C SER A 91 -8.68 2.71 17.61
N ASP A 92 -7.37 2.97 17.61
CA ASP A 92 -6.81 4.17 16.99
C ASP A 92 -7.02 4.12 15.47
N LEU A 93 -6.82 2.95 14.83
CA LEU A 93 -7.08 2.77 13.40
C LEU A 93 -8.55 3.06 13.06
N LEU A 94 -9.48 2.51 13.83
CA LEU A 94 -10.90 2.71 13.61
C LEU A 94 -11.31 4.17 13.78
N ASP A 95 -10.77 4.87 14.79
CA ASP A 95 -11.01 6.29 14.98
C ASP A 95 -10.49 7.13 13.80
N LEU A 96 -9.36 6.77 13.19
CA LEU A 96 -8.86 7.44 11.98
C LEU A 96 -9.79 7.18 10.78
N LEU A 97 -10.18 5.92 10.60
CA LEU A 97 -10.98 5.45 9.48
C LEU A 97 -12.38 6.08 9.45
N LEU A 98 -13.05 6.16 10.60
CA LEU A 98 -14.38 6.78 10.73
C LEU A 98 -14.37 8.30 10.58
N ASN A 99 -13.19 8.92 10.56
CA ASN A 99 -13.01 10.36 10.38
C ASN A 99 -12.35 10.73 9.03
N GLU A 100 -12.21 9.77 8.10
CA GLU A 100 -11.74 10.06 6.74
C GLU A 100 -12.69 11.03 6.02
N THR A 101 -12.12 11.86 5.17
CA THR A 101 -12.84 12.76 4.25
C THR A 101 -12.06 12.82 2.94
N THR A 102 -12.68 13.30 1.86
CA THR A 102 -11.98 13.57 0.58
C THR A 102 -10.82 14.57 0.67
N THR A 103 -10.63 15.24 1.80
CA THR A 103 -9.50 16.16 2.01
C THR A 103 -8.46 15.63 3.01
N THR A 104 -8.75 14.52 3.68
CA THR A 104 -7.88 13.92 4.69
C THR A 104 -8.26 12.46 4.82
N HIS A 105 -7.48 11.61 4.15
CA HIS A 105 -7.70 10.17 4.06
C HIS A 105 -6.37 9.44 3.92
N ILE A 106 -6.36 8.16 4.30
CA ILE A 106 -5.21 7.27 4.28
C ILE A 106 -4.97 6.82 2.84
N VAL A 107 -3.72 6.80 2.38
CA VAL A 107 -3.37 6.38 1.01
C VAL A 107 -2.36 5.24 0.98
N ALA A 108 -1.53 5.10 2.02
CA ALA A 108 -0.50 4.06 2.05
C ALA A 108 -0.19 3.56 3.46
N ILE A 109 0.42 2.39 3.52
CA ILE A 109 1.00 1.76 4.71
C ILE A 109 2.50 1.56 4.47
N ALA A 110 3.30 1.75 5.51
CA ALA A 110 4.73 1.51 5.43
C ALA A 110 5.05 0.01 5.44
N PHE A 111 5.88 -0.43 4.51
CA PHE A 111 6.47 -1.77 4.52
C PHE A 111 7.85 -1.79 5.21
N PRO A 112 8.24 -2.92 5.82
CA PRO A 112 7.39 -4.07 6.13
C PRO A 112 6.49 -3.79 7.35
N PHE A 113 5.37 -4.52 7.45
CA PHE A 113 4.55 -4.60 8.66
C PHE A 113 4.24 -6.06 9.01
N GLU A 114 3.74 -6.31 10.22
CA GLU A 114 3.39 -7.65 10.68
C GLU A 114 1.87 -7.81 10.80
N VAL A 115 1.38 -9.01 10.48
CA VAL A 115 -0.02 -9.42 10.68
C VAL A 115 -0.09 -10.71 11.46
N ASN A 116 -1.21 -10.93 12.14
CA ASN A 116 -1.51 -12.12 12.90
C ASN A 116 -2.73 -12.84 12.32
N GLN A 117 -2.54 -14.09 11.94
CA GLN A 117 -3.58 -15.01 11.50
C GLN A 117 -3.66 -16.17 12.48
N GLU A 118 -4.69 -16.20 13.33
CA GLU A 118 -4.93 -17.28 14.30
C GLU A 118 -3.71 -17.60 15.21
N ASN A 119 -2.98 -16.59 15.68
CA ASN A 119 -1.73 -16.68 16.46
C ASN A 119 -0.47 -17.05 15.65
N MET A 120 -0.52 -16.95 14.33
CA MET A 120 0.66 -17.00 13.47
C MET A 120 0.99 -15.59 12.99
N ILE A 121 2.13 -15.06 13.44
CA ILE A 121 2.65 -13.77 12.99
C ILE A 121 3.40 -13.98 11.68
N SER A 122 3.07 -13.20 10.66
CA SER A 122 3.75 -13.14 9.37
C SER A 122 4.12 -11.70 9.02
N THR A 123 5.31 -11.52 8.45
CA THR A 123 5.75 -10.24 7.91
C THR A 123 5.20 -10.07 6.49
N ILE A 124 4.63 -8.91 6.21
CA ILE A 124 4.26 -8.45 4.87
C ILE A 124 5.32 -7.44 4.43
N SER A 125 6.03 -7.78 3.36
CA SER A 125 7.26 -7.10 2.95
C SER A 125 7.06 -6.11 1.81
N ASN A 126 5.96 -6.23 1.06
CA ASN A 126 5.63 -5.42 -0.11
C ASN A 126 4.13 -5.51 -0.43
N GLU A 127 3.69 -4.71 -1.40
CA GLU A 127 2.28 -4.64 -1.82
C GLU A 127 1.77 -5.96 -2.40
N ALA A 128 2.56 -6.70 -3.18
CA ALA A 128 2.13 -7.99 -3.75
C ALA A 128 1.84 -9.03 -2.65
N GLU A 129 2.68 -9.10 -1.61
CA GLU A 129 2.42 -9.94 -0.44
C GLU A 129 1.14 -9.49 0.31
N PHE A 130 0.87 -8.18 0.34
CA PHE A 130 -0.34 -7.67 0.97
C PHE A 130 -1.60 -7.98 0.15
N GLN A 131 -1.57 -7.79 -1.17
CA GLN A 131 -2.68 -8.12 -2.06
C GLN A 131 -3.00 -9.61 -2.05
N SER A 132 -1.97 -10.47 -2.04
CA SER A 132 -2.15 -11.91 -1.87
C SER A 132 -2.90 -12.26 -0.58
N LEU A 133 -2.51 -11.65 0.55
CA LEU A 133 -3.21 -11.84 1.83
C LEU A 133 -4.67 -11.36 1.77
N VAL A 134 -4.91 -10.17 1.21
CA VAL A 134 -6.25 -9.56 1.08
C VAL A 134 -7.16 -10.41 0.21
N SER A 135 -6.64 -10.96 -0.88
CA SER A 135 -7.39 -11.86 -1.77
C SER A 135 -7.69 -13.20 -1.10
N ASP A 136 -6.73 -13.79 -0.37
CA ASP A 136 -6.97 -15.00 0.44
C ASP A 136 -8.07 -14.79 1.50
N CYS A 137 -8.20 -13.56 1.99
CA CYS A 137 -9.26 -13.16 2.92
C CYS A 137 -10.62 -12.89 2.25
N GLY A 138 -10.67 -12.83 0.92
CA GLY A 138 -11.86 -12.46 0.16
C GLY A 138 -12.27 -11.01 0.42
N TYR A 139 -11.31 -10.13 0.72
CA TYR A 139 -11.53 -8.69 0.88
C TYR A 139 -11.53 -7.95 -0.46
N ASP A 140 -11.53 -8.69 -1.57
CA ASP A 140 -11.54 -8.14 -2.92
C ASP A 140 -12.69 -7.15 -3.09
N MET A 141 -12.35 -5.93 -3.49
CA MET A 141 -13.30 -4.83 -3.52
C MET A 141 -14.44 -5.08 -4.51
N PHE A 142 -14.14 -5.71 -5.66
CA PHE A 142 -15.13 -6.12 -6.66
C PHE A 142 -14.55 -7.22 -7.58
N SER A 143 -15.40 -8.07 -8.16
CA SER A 143 -14.97 -8.86 -9.32
C SER A 143 -14.96 -7.96 -10.57
N PHE A 144 -13.99 -8.14 -11.48
CA PHE A 144 -13.86 -7.32 -12.70
C PHE A 144 -15.14 -7.32 -13.55
N ASP A 145 -15.83 -8.47 -13.62
CA ASP A 145 -17.11 -8.62 -14.32
C ASP A 145 -18.23 -7.80 -13.68
N ASP A 146 -18.16 -7.57 -12.36
CA ASP A 146 -19.13 -6.78 -11.61
C ASP A 146 -18.83 -5.26 -11.73
N VAL A 147 -17.57 -4.82 -11.71
CA VAL A 147 -17.24 -3.37 -11.75
C VAL A 147 -17.80 -2.67 -12.98
N VAL A 148 -17.54 -3.20 -14.18
CA VAL A 148 -17.95 -2.54 -15.43
C VAL A 148 -19.47 -2.51 -15.54
N ALA A 149 -20.14 -3.62 -15.20
CA ALA A 149 -21.59 -3.72 -15.31
C ALA A 149 -22.32 -2.81 -14.31
N ILE A 150 -21.73 -2.53 -13.15
CA ILE A 150 -22.38 -1.75 -12.10
C ILE A 150 -21.97 -0.25 -12.16
N THR A 151 -20.81 0.10 -12.73
CA THR A 151 -20.34 1.51 -12.77
C THR A 151 -20.65 2.25 -14.09
N ASP A 152 -20.98 1.57 -15.19
CA ASP A 152 -21.24 2.19 -16.52
C ASP A 152 -22.46 3.15 -16.52
N GLU A 153 -23.40 2.97 -15.58
CA GLU A 153 -24.53 3.90 -15.40
C GLU A 153 -24.16 5.16 -14.57
N CYS A 154 -22.99 5.17 -13.91
CA CYS A 154 -22.57 6.22 -12.99
C CYS A 154 -21.60 7.21 -13.63
N PHE A 155 -20.54 6.68 -14.26
CA PHE A 155 -19.49 7.49 -14.88
C PHE A 155 -18.83 6.73 -16.02
N ASN A 156 -18.26 7.47 -16.97
CA ASN A 156 -17.44 6.94 -18.05
C ASN A 156 -15.98 7.23 -17.77
N VAL A 157 -15.11 6.22 -17.88
CA VAL A 157 -13.66 6.42 -17.77
C VAL A 157 -13.14 7.25 -18.95
N ASN A 158 -12.38 8.31 -18.67
CA ASN A 158 -11.72 9.11 -19.69
C ASN A 158 -10.37 8.49 -20.04
N TYR A 159 -10.27 7.89 -21.22
CA TYR A 159 -9.04 7.30 -21.72
C TYR A 159 -8.04 8.35 -22.23
N PRO A 160 -6.72 8.09 -22.14
CA PRO A 160 -6.10 6.84 -21.69
C PRO A 160 -6.06 6.68 -20.16
N ILE A 161 -6.07 5.42 -19.71
CA ILE A 161 -5.78 5.04 -18.32
C ILE A 161 -4.55 4.14 -18.30
N SER A 162 -3.82 4.18 -17.20
CA SER A 162 -2.71 3.26 -16.93
C SER A 162 -3.04 2.41 -15.70
N VAL A 163 -2.68 1.13 -15.75
CA VAL A 163 -2.82 0.18 -14.63
C VAL A 163 -1.49 -0.51 -14.39
N PHE A 164 -1.24 -0.93 -13.16
CA PHE A 164 -0.13 -1.79 -12.80
C PHE A 164 -0.63 -3.22 -12.69
N VAL A 165 0.04 -4.15 -13.36
CA VAL A 165 -0.20 -5.60 -13.26
C VAL A 165 1.15 -6.26 -13.01
N ASN A 166 1.31 -6.92 -11.86
CA ASN A 166 2.56 -7.60 -11.47
C ASN A 166 3.81 -6.72 -11.65
N ASP A 167 3.78 -5.49 -11.12
CA ASP A 167 4.85 -4.47 -11.23
C ASP A 167 5.10 -3.89 -12.64
N GLU A 168 4.29 -4.26 -13.64
CA GLU A 168 4.36 -3.72 -14.99
C GLU A 168 3.21 -2.74 -15.28
N SER A 169 3.53 -1.56 -15.82
CA SER A 169 2.54 -0.56 -16.21
C SER A 169 2.02 -0.80 -17.63
N TYR A 170 0.70 -0.83 -17.76
CA TYR A 170 -0.02 -1.01 -19.01
C TYR A 170 -0.96 0.18 -19.24
N THR A 171 -0.84 0.85 -20.39
CA THR A 171 -1.74 1.94 -20.78
C THR A 171 -2.78 1.48 -21.78
N PHE A 172 -4.05 1.78 -21.53
CA PHE A 172 -5.17 1.49 -22.42
C PHE A 172 -5.78 2.79 -22.94
N ASN A 173 -6.10 2.83 -24.23
CA ASN A 173 -6.73 3.97 -24.91
C ASN A 173 -8.25 3.80 -25.07
N SER A 174 -8.79 2.65 -24.67
CA SER A 174 -10.23 2.36 -24.67
C SER A 174 -10.55 1.16 -23.78
N GLU A 175 -11.82 1.04 -23.38
CA GLU A 175 -12.34 -0.09 -22.61
C GLU A 175 -12.12 -1.42 -23.33
N SER A 176 -12.36 -1.45 -24.64
CA SER A 176 -12.16 -2.65 -25.46
C SER A 176 -10.69 -3.11 -25.47
N GLU A 177 -9.73 -2.19 -25.33
CA GLU A 177 -8.31 -2.52 -25.24
C GLU A 177 -7.99 -3.18 -23.90
N ALA A 178 -8.48 -2.60 -22.80
CA ALA A 178 -8.32 -3.14 -21.44
C ALA A 178 -8.97 -4.54 -21.32
N GLN A 179 -10.23 -4.69 -21.77
CA GLN A 179 -10.91 -6.00 -21.77
C GLN A 179 -10.15 -7.05 -22.57
N SER A 180 -9.65 -6.68 -23.75
CA SER A 180 -8.88 -7.62 -24.58
C SER A 180 -7.58 -8.05 -23.90
N PHE A 181 -6.91 -7.12 -23.21
CA PHE A 181 -5.72 -7.42 -22.43
C PHE A 181 -6.04 -8.44 -21.33
N PHE A 182 -6.99 -8.13 -20.42
CA PHE A 182 -7.31 -9.00 -19.27
C PHE A 182 -7.87 -10.37 -19.68
N LEU A 183 -8.66 -10.46 -20.77
CA LEU A 183 -9.14 -11.74 -21.29
C LEU A 183 -8.03 -12.62 -21.88
N SER A 184 -6.91 -12.01 -22.29
CA SER A 184 -5.78 -12.70 -22.89
C SER A 184 -4.58 -12.88 -21.95
N TYR A 185 -4.64 -12.26 -20.76
CA TYR A 185 -3.60 -12.34 -19.74
C TYR A 185 -3.59 -13.76 -19.18
N ASP A 186 -2.48 -14.47 -19.37
CA ASP A 186 -2.33 -15.89 -19.05
C ASP A 186 -1.50 -16.16 -17.80
N GLU A 187 -0.95 -15.10 -17.20
CA GLU A 187 -0.27 -15.14 -15.92
C GLU A 187 -1.25 -14.90 -14.76
N GLU A 188 -0.89 -15.40 -13.59
CA GLU A 188 -1.61 -15.08 -12.34
C GLU A 188 -1.41 -13.61 -12.02
N ILE A 189 -2.47 -12.89 -11.65
CA ILE A 189 -2.39 -11.49 -11.25
C ILE A 189 -2.18 -11.49 -9.74
N ASP A 190 -0.92 -11.36 -9.33
CA ASP A 190 -0.51 -11.27 -7.92
C ASP A 190 -0.65 -9.84 -7.38
N ALA A 191 -0.51 -8.85 -8.28
CA ALA A 191 -0.69 -7.45 -7.96
C ALA A 191 -1.45 -6.69 -9.06
N LEU A 192 -2.47 -5.91 -8.68
CA LEU A 192 -3.23 -5.00 -9.52
C LEU A 192 -3.33 -3.61 -8.85
N GLY A 193 -3.20 -2.55 -9.65
CA GLY A 193 -3.42 -1.19 -9.19
C GLY A 193 -3.67 -0.22 -10.34
N PHE A 194 -4.06 1.01 -10.01
CA PHE A 194 -4.19 2.10 -10.97
C PHE A 194 -2.97 3.01 -10.90
N ASP A 195 -2.57 3.54 -12.06
CA ASP A 195 -1.61 4.64 -12.13
C ASP A 195 -2.37 5.95 -12.06
N TYR A 196 -2.35 6.57 -10.89
CA TYR A 196 -3.05 7.80 -10.59
C TYR A 196 -2.23 9.05 -11.03
N PRO A 197 -2.89 10.17 -11.37
CA PRO A 197 -4.33 10.34 -11.42
C PRO A 197 -4.93 9.96 -12.77
N PHE A 198 -6.22 9.57 -12.76
CA PHE A 198 -7.03 9.49 -13.97
C PHE A 198 -8.34 10.27 -13.80
N SER A 199 -9.15 10.36 -14.85
CA SER A 199 -10.42 11.09 -14.79
C SER A 199 -11.58 10.27 -15.32
N VAL A 200 -12.77 10.65 -14.87
CA VAL A 200 -14.04 10.09 -15.31
C VAL A 200 -15.02 11.21 -15.64
N THR A 201 -16.02 10.92 -16.46
CA THR A 201 -17.14 11.82 -16.76
C THR A 201 -18.42 11.25 -16.18
N LEU A 202 -19.06 11.96 -15.25
CA LEU A 202 -20.32 11.53 -14.64
C LEU A 202 -21.44 11.46 -15.68
N VAL A 203 -22.24 10.39 -15.64
CA VAL A 203 -23.33 10.15 -16.59
C VAL A 203 -24.52 11.09 -16.36
N ASP A 204 -24.74 11.52 -15.12
CA ASP A 204 -25.92 12.29 -14.72
C ASP A 204 -25.90 13.74 -15.23
N ASP A 205 -24.75 14.40 -15.18
CA ASP A 205 -24.60 15.82 -15.52
C ASP A 205 -23.43 16.13 -16.48
N GLY A 206 -22.58 15.16 -16.80
CA GLY A 206 -21.43 15.30 -17.68
C GLY A 206 -20.23 16.00 -17.03
N THR A 207 -20.20 16.15 -15.71
CA THR A 207 -19.08 16.71 -14.96
C THR A 207 -17.87 15.77 -15.03
N GLU A 208 -16.69 16.35 -15.23
CA GLU A 208 -15.42 15.62 -15.16
C GLU A 208 -14.90 15.62 -13.73
N VAL A 209 -14.53 14.45 -13.23
CA VAL A 209 -13.96 14.21 -11.89
C VAL A 209 -12.57 13.62 -12.06
N ILE A 210 -11.59 14.18 -11.35
CA ILE A 210 -10.24 13.63 -11.25
C ILE A 210 -10.22 12.71 -10.03
N ILE A 211 -9.57 11.57 -10.18
CA ILE A 211 -9.37 10.57 -9.13
C ILE A 211 -7.86 10.49 -8.91
N ASP A 212 -7.43 10.89 -7.71
CA ASP A 212 -6.03 10.98 -7.33
C ASP A 212 -5.52 9.73 -6.58
N ASP A 213 -6.40 8.88 -6.04
CA ASP A 213 -6.05 7.65 -5.33
C ASP A 213 -7.23 6.67 -5.15
N ASP A 214 -6.96 5.51 -4.55
CA ASP A 214 -7.96 4.47 -4.32
C ASP A 214 -9.10 4.92 -3.42
N TYR A 215 -8.87 5.79 -2.42
CA TYR A 215 -9.95 6.31 -1.57
C TYR A 215 -10.94 7.11 -2.40
N GLU A 216 -10.44 7.98 -3.29
CA GLU A 216 -11.32 8.78 -4.15
C GLU A 216 -12.10 7.90 -5.14
N LEU A 217 -11.49 6.81 -5.64
CA LEU A 217 -12.19 5.84 -6.48
C LEU A 217 -13.32 5.14 -5.70
N VAL A 218 -13.03 4.63 -4.50
CA VAL A 218 -14.04 4.00 -3.62
C VAL A 218 -15.17 4.98 -3.32
N TYR A 219 -14.82 6.17 -2.85
CA TYR A 219 -15.78 7.20 -2.48
C TYR A 219 -16.68 7.58 -3.66
N LEU A 220 -16.11 7.70 -4.86
CA LEU A 220 -16.88 7.97 -6.06
C LEU A 220 -17.88 6.83 -6.36
N VAL A 221 -17.44 5.58 -6.28
CA VAL A 221 -18.28 4.40 -6.53
C VAL A 221 -19.42 4.34 -5.51
N GLU A 222 -19.13 4.49 -4.21
CA GLU A 222 -20.14 4.50 -3.15
C GLU A 222 -21.17 5.63 -3.35
N GLU A 223 -20.71 6.87 -3.53
CA GLU A 223 -21.59 8.04 -3.59
C GLU A 223 -22.36 8.15 -4.91
N THR A 224 -21.74 7.76 -6.03
CA THR A 224 -22.32 7.93 -7.37
C THR A 224 -23.12 6.71 -7.79
N CYS A 225 -22.64 5.50 -7.46
CA CYS A 225 -23.30 4.25 -7.83
C CYS A 225 -24.19 3.68 -6.74
N GLY A 226 -24.04 4.11 -5.47
CA GLY A 226 -24.79 3.53 -4.36
C GLY A 226 -24.44 2.05 -4.11
N ILE A 227 -23.20 1.68 -4.41
CA ILE A 227 -22.66 0.34 -4.18
C ILE A 227 -21.86 0.41 -2.89
N GLU A 228 -22.33 -0.32 -1.87
CA GLU A 228 -21.59 -0.64 -0.64
C GLU A 228 -20.94 -2.01 -0.80
#